data_AF-A0A072NMC5-F1
#
_entry.id   AF-A0A072NMC5-F1
#
_cell.length_a   1.000
_cell.length_b   1.000
_cell.length_c   1.000
_cell.angle_alpha   90.00
_cell.angle_beta   90.00
_cell.angle_gamma   90.00
#
_symmetry.space_group_name_H-M   'P 1'
#
loop_
_entity.id
_entity.type
_entity.pdbx_description
1 polymer ?
#
loop_
_entity_poly.entity_id
_entity_poly.type
_entity_poly.pdbx_seq_one_letter_code
_entity_poly.pdbx_strand_id
1 'polypeptide(L)' 'MFHIDVYLKMKRRQKYIVWAAVFLACLGISSGAVIYINGAHGLGLTWVILGGLVPILIIITTVKNLNSYYSKG' A
#
# COMPACT_ATOMS: atom_id res chain seq x y z
N MET A 1 -25.67 -0.86 -20.01
CA MET A 1 -26.03 -0.47 -18.62
C MET A 1 -25.29 -1.32 -17.58
N PHE A 2 -25.34 -2.67 -17.66
CA PHE A 2 -24.67 -3.59 -16.72
C PHE A 2 -23.13 -3.49 -16.58
N HIS A 3 -22.43 -2.97 -17.59
CA HIS A 3 -20.96 -2.86 -17.55
C HIS A 3 -20.45 -1.73 -16.64
N ILE A 4 -21.28 -0.71 -16.37
CA ILE A 4 -20.88 0.51 -15.66
C ILE A 4 -20.83 0.26 -14.14
N ASP A 5 -21.76 -0.53 -13.60
CA ASP A 5 -21.81 -0.89 -12.18
C ASP A 5 -20.61 -1.75 -11.74
N VAL A 6 -20.16 -2.67 -12.60
CA VAL A 6 -18.97 -3.51 -12.34
C VAL A 6 -17.70 -2.65 -12.34
N TYR A 7 -17.61 -1.67 -13.25
CA TYR A 7 -16.47 -0.77 -13.36
C TYR A 7 -16.32 0.13 -12.12
N LEU A 8 -17.43 0.71 -11.65
CA LEU A 8 -17.47 1.51 -10.42
C LEU A 8 -17.16 0.67 -9.17
N LYS A 9 -17.57 -0.60 -9.13
CA LYS A 9 -17.26 -1.53 -8.03
C LYS A 9 -15.77 -1.87 -7.96
N MET A 10 -15.12 -2.08 -9.09
CA MET A 10 -13.67 -2.30 -9.15
C MET A 10 -12.88 -1.06 -8.74
N LYS A 11 -13.28 0.13 -9.19
CA LYS A 11 -12.64 1.41 -8.83
C LYS A 11 -12.69 1.70 -7.33
N ARG A 12 -13.82 1.37 -6.66
CA ARG A 12 -13.95 1.50 -5.20
C ARG A 12 -13.04 0.52 -4.46
N ARG A 13 -13.07 -0.78 -4.81
CA ARG A 13 -12.22 -1.82 -4.18
C ARG A 13 -10.74 -1.44 -4.20
N GLN A 14 -10.31 -0.85 -5.29
CA GLN A 14 -8.93 -0.42 -5.39
C GLN A 14 -8.58 0.78 -4.54
N LYS A 15 -9.47 1.78 -4.45
CA LYS A 15 -9.27 2.88 -3.52
C LYS A 15 -9.04 2.29 -2.12
N TYR A 16 -9.85 1.32 -1.70
CA TYR A 16 -9.63 0.61 -0.44
C TYR A 16 -8.27 -0.11 -0.34
N ILE A 17 -7.78 -0.77 -1.41
CA ILE A 17 -6.45 -1.41 -1.42
C ILE A 17 -5.33 -0.39 -1.23
N VAL A 18 -5.39 0.75 -1.93
CA VAL A 18 -4.39 1.82 -1.80
C VAL A 18 -4.41 2.41 -0.39
N TRP A 19 -5.60 2.71 0.14
CA TRP A 19 -5.76 3.21 1.51
C TRP A 19 -5.28 2.20 2.56
N ALA A 20 -5.52 0.89 2.36
CA ALA A 20 -5.01 -0.16 3.24
C ALA A 20 -3.47 -0.26 3.20
N ALA A 21 -2.86 -0.13 2.02
CA ALA A 21 -1.40 -0.12 1.89
C ALA A 21 -0.78 1.11 2.58
N VAL A 22 -1.39 2.29 2.44
CA VAL A 22 -0.96 3.50 3.16
C VAL A 22 -1.06 3.31 4.67
N PHE A 23 -2.16 2.72 5.16
CA PHE A 23 -2.33 2.43 6.58
C PHE A 23 -1.26 1.46 7.12
N LEU A 24 -0.95 0.40 6.36
CA LEU A 24 0.14 -0.52 6.69
C LEU A 24 1.50 0.18 6.77
N ALA A 25 1.77 1.11 5.85
CA ALA A 25 3.01 1.89 5.85
C ALA A 25 3.15 2.73 7.12
N CYS A 26 2.07 3.42 7.51
CA CYS A 26 2.06 4.21 8.74
C CYS A 26 2.32 3.32 9.96
N LEU A 27 1.66 2.17 10.08
CA LEU A 27 1.89 1.23 11.19
C LEU A 27 3.33 0.72 11.25
N GLY A 28 3.92 0.38 10.09
CA GLY A 28 5.30 -0.07 10.00
C GLY A 28 6.30 1.00 10.44
N ILE A 29 6.12 2.24 9.96
CA ILE A 29 6.97 3.38 10.34
C ILE A 29 6.81 3.70 11.83
N SER A 30 5.58 3.75 12.35
CA SER A 30 5.31 4.01 13.76
C SER A 30 5.93 2.94 14.65
N SER A 31 5.79 1.66 14.31
CA SER A 31 6.40 0.55 15.07
C SER A 31 7.94 0.62 15.05
N GLY A 32 8.53 0.85 13.87
CA GLY A 32 9.97 1.00 13.72
C GLY A 32 10.53 2.22 14.48
N ALA A 33 9.78 3.32 14.54
CA ALA A 33 10.14 4.50 15.32
C ALA A 33 10.17 4.20 16.84
N VAL A 34 9.19 3.44 17.35
CA VAL A 34 9.18 3.01 18.76
C VAL A 34 10.41 2.14 19.08
N ILE A 35 10.76 1.20 18.20
CA ILE A 35 11.95 0.35 18.35
C ILE A 35 13.23 1.19 18.33
N TYR A 36 13.30 2.19 17.45
CA TYR A 36 14.44 3.10 17.35
C TYR A 36 14.63 3.94 18.63
N ILE A 37 13.54 4.47 19.20
CA ILE A 37 13.57 5.27 20.44
C ILE A 37 13.97 4.41 21.64
N ASN A 38 13.61 3.11 21.66
CA ASN A 38 14.01 2.15 22.70
C ASN A 38 15.48 1.71 22.64
N GLY A 39 16.33 2.37 21.83
CA GLY A 39 17.77 2.13 21.76
C GLY A 39 18.19 1.01 20.80
N ALA A 40 17.23 0.30 20.19
CA ALA A 40 17.51 -0.70 19.16
C ALA A 40 17.59 -0.06 17.76
N HIS A 41 18.49 0.90 17.59
CA HIS A 41 18.55 1.76 16.39
C HIS A 41 18.67 0.99 15.07
N GLY A 42 19.51 -0.05 15.01
CA GLY A 42 19.68 -0.87 13.80
C GLY A 42 18.42 -1.63 13.41
N LEU A 43 17.74 -2.24 14.38
CA LEU A 43 16.48 -2.95 14.15
C LEU A 43 15.32 -1.99 13.85
N GLY A 44 15.31 -0.82 14.48
CA GLY A 44 14.32 0.22 14.19
C GLY A 44 14.44 0.73 12.75
N LEU A 45 15.67 1.01 12.28
CA LEU A 45 15.93 1.45 10.91
C LEU A 45 15.52 0.41 9.87
N THR A 46 15.89 -0.87 10.07
CA THR A 46 15.48 -1.94 9.14
C THR A 46 13.97 -2.13 9.14
N TRP A 47 13.30 -2.03 10.29
CA TRP A 47 11.84 -2.10 10.37
C TRP A 47 11.12 -0.95 9.67
N VAL A 48 11.61 0.29 9.79
CA VAL A 48 11.05 1.44 9.07
C VAL A 48 11.22 1.25 7.56
N ILE A 49 12.39 0.79 7.11
CA ILE A 49 12.65 0.55 5.69
C ILE A 49 11.72 -0.56 5.15
N LEU A 50 11.65 -1.71 5.83
CA LEU A 50 10.75 -2.81 5.44
C LEU A 50 9.27 -2.40 5.48
N GLY A 51 8.88 -1.69 6.53
CA GLY A 51 7.52 -1.19 6.74
C GLY A 51 7.09 -0.17 5.68
N GLY A 52 8.01 0.58 5.09
CA GLY A 52 7.73 1.48 3.96
C GLY A 52 7.79 0.79 2.59
N LEU A 53 8.75 -0.10 2.37
CA LEU A 53 9.06 -0.64 1.04
C LEU A 53 8.00 -1.63 0.55
N VAL A 54 7.47 -2.48 1.44
CA VAL A 54 6.40 -3.45 1.11
C VAL A 54 5.11 -2.77 0.63
N PRO A 55 4.52 -1.79 1.37
CA PRO A 55 3.32 -1.12 0.91
C PRO A 55 3.53 -0.28 -0.36
N ILE A 56 4.72 0.28 -0.59
CA ILE A 56 5.05 0.94 -1.86
C ILE A 56 4.97 -0.05 -3.04
N LEU A 57 5.54 -1.25 -2.89
CA LEU A 57 5.46 -2.28 -3.92
C LEU A 57 4.02 -2.72 -4.20
N ILE A 58 3.19 -2.84 -3.16
CA ILE A 58 1.76 -3.17 -3.30
C ILE A 58 1.03 -2.07 -4.08
N ILE A 59 1.28 -0.80 -3.77
CA ILE A 59 0.68 0.34 -4.48
C ILE A 59 1.09 0.34 -5.94
N ILE A 60 2.39 0.21 -6.24
CA ILE A 60 2.91 0.18 -7.61
C ILE A 60 2.29 -0.97 -8.40
N THR A 61 2.24 -2.17 -7.80
CA THR A 61 1.65 -3.36 -8.42
C THR A 61 0.16 -3.15 -8.70
N THR A 62 -0.56 -2.56 -7.75
CA THR A 62 -1.98 -2.23 -7.88
C THR A 62 -2.23 -1.20 -8.99
N VAL A 63 -1.40 -0.16 -9.09
CA VAL A 63 -1.48 0.88 -10.12
C VAL A 63 -1.09 0.33 -11.50
N LYS A 64 -0.09 -0.54 -11.61
CA LYS A 64 0.24 -1.22 -12.87
C LYS A 64 -0.90 -2.11 -13.35
N ASN A 65 -1.49 -2.88 -12.43
CA ASN A 65 -2.62 -3.75 -12.75
C ASN A 65 -3.83 -2.95 -13.25
N LEU A 66 -4.03 -1.72 -12.76
CA LEU A 66 -5.04 -0.83 -13.31
C LEU A 66 -4.81 -0.39 -14.72
N ASN A 67 -3.62 0.13 -14.99
CA ASN A 67 -3.35 0.68 -16.31
C ASN A 67 -3.49 -0.43 -17.36
N SER A 68 -3.12 -1.67 -17.01
CA SER A 68 -3.38 -2.83 -17.85
C SER A 68 -4.88 -3.13 -18.02
N TYR A 69 -5.69 -2.99 -16.97
CA TYR A 69 -7.15 -3.16 -17.04
C TYR A 69 -7.84 -2.06 -17.85
N TYR A 70 -7.30 -0.84 -17.81
CA TYR A 70 -7.81 0.32 -18.54
C TYR A 70 -7.39 0.34 -20.02
N SER A 71 -6.19 -0.16 -20.34
CA SER A 71 -5.65 -0.21 -21.70
C SER A 71 -6.16 -1.37 -22.56
N LYS A 72 -6.94 -2.29 -21.98
CA LYS A 72 -7.55 -3.44 -22.68
C LYS A 72 -9.02 -3.20 -23.09
N GLY A 73 -9.59 -2.05 -22.75
CA GLY A 73 -11.00 -1.69 -23.01
C GLY A 73 -11.16 -0.75 -24.20
#